data_AF-A0A1A8DU62-F1
#
_entry.id   AF-A0A1A8DU62-F1
#
_cell.length_a   1.000
_cell.length_b   1.000
_cell.length_c   1.000
_cell.angle_alpha   90.00
_cell.angle_beta   90.00
_cell.angle_gamma   90.00
#
_symmetry.space_group_name_H-M   'P 1'
#
loop_
_entity.id
_entity.type
_entity.pdbx_description
1 polymer ?
#
loop_
_entity_poly.entity_id
_entity_poly.type
_entity_poly.pdbx_seq_one_letter_code
_entity_poly.pdbx_strand_id
1 'polypeptide(L)'
;MPNSAGKRFKPTKYIPVSTAATLLVGSTTLFFVFTCPWLTKVISPAVPLYNGLVFLFVLANFSMATFMDPGIYPRADEDEDKDDDFRAPLYKNVEIKGIQVRM
;
A
#
# COMPACT_ATOMS: atom_id res chain seq x y z
N MET A 1 24.17 -3.81 28.59
CA MET A 1 24.04 -4.33 27.21
C MET A 1 22.56 -4.46 26.91
N PRO A 2 21.97 -3.68 25.99
CA PRO A 2 20.55 -3.83 25.70
C PRO A 2 20.33 -5.12 24.90
N ASN A 3 19.38 -5.90 25.39
CA ASN A 3 19.00 -7.21 24.90
C ASN A 3 18.40 -7.08 23.49
N SER A 4 19.03 -7.70 22.49
CA SER A 4 18.53 -7.72 21.11
C SER A 4 17.29 -8.61 21.05
N ALA A 5 16.12 -8.02 21.34
CA ALA A 5 14.83 -8.68 21.17
C ALA A 5 14.65 -9.06 19.70
N GLY A 6 14.83 -10.35 19.39
CA GLY A 6 14.61 -10.89 18.06
C GLY A 6 13.21 -10.51 17.57
N LYS A 7 13.13 -9.86 16.40
CA LYS A 7 11.85 -9.49 15.77
C LYS A 7 10.97 -10.74 15.67
N ARG A 8 9.87 -10.76 16.41
CA ARG A 8 8.86 -11.85 16.37
C ARG A 8 8.24 -11.87 14.97
N PHE A 9 8.58 -12.88 14.17
CA PHE A 9 7.94 -13.12 12.87
C PHE A 9 6.41 -13.21 13.08
N LYS A 10 5.67 -12.34 12.41
CA LYS A 10 4.19 -12.34 12.41
C LYS A 10 3.72 -13.03 11.12
N PRO A 11 3.54 -14.37 11.11
CA PRO A 11 3.21 -15.12 9.90
C PRO A 11 1.93 -14.63 9.22
N THR A 12 0.96 -14.10 9.99
CA THR A 12 -0.31 -13.55 9.48
C THR A 12 -0.15 -12.45 8.43
N LYS A 13 0.97 -11.70 8.44
CA LYS A 13 1.23 -10.64 7.44
C LYS A 13 1.69 -11.22 6.08
N TYR A 14 2.26 -12.42 6.06
CA TYR A 14 2.84 -13.04 4.86
C TYR A 14 1.89 -13.97 4.12
N ILE A 15 0.87 -14.52 4.80
CA ILE A 15 -0.16 -15.39 4.22
C ILE A 15 -0.80 -14.82 2.94
N PRO A 16 -1.26 -13.55 2.91
CA PRO A 16 -1.89 -13.01 1.70
C PRO A 16 -0.89 -12.87 0.54
N VAL A 17 0.34 -12.44 0.84
CA VAL A 17 1.39 -12.23 -0.16
C VAL A 17 1.87 -13.55 -0.76
N SER A 18 2.07 -14.58 0.06
CA SER A 18 2.49 -15.90 -0.42
C SER A 18 1.40 -16.56 -1.25
N THR A 19 0.13 -16.38 -0.87
CA THR A 19 -1.02 -16.89 -1.63
C THR A 19 -1.12 -16.20 -2.99
N ALA A 20 -1.03 -14.87 -3.01
CA ALA A 20 -1.04 -14.10 -4.26
C ALA A 20 0.11 -14.50 -5.19
N ALA A 21 1.33 -14.62 -4.65
CA ALA A 21 2.50 -15.05 -5.42
C ALA A 21 2.33 -16.46 -5.98
N THR A 22 1.82 -17.40 -5.18
CA THR A 22 1.60 -18.80 -5.59
C THR A 22 0.55 -18.88 -6.69
N LEU A 23 -0.57 -18.14 -6.57
CA LEU A 23 -1.59 -18.12 -7.60
C LEU A 23 -1.10 -17.46 -8.88
N LEU A 24 -0.36 -16.35 -8.78
CA LEU A 24 0.18 -15.63 -9.92
C LEU A 24 1.19 -16.49 -10.69
N VAL A 25 2.19 -17.04 -10.01
CA VAL A 25 3.22 -17.88 -10.65
C VAL A 25 2.63 -19.22 -11.09
N GLY A 26 1.80 -19.84 -10.25
CA GLY A 26 1.19 -21.14 -10.54
C GLY A 26 0.26 -21.09 -11.75
N SER A 27 -0.67 -20.14 -11.79
CA SER A 27 -1.62 -20.01 -12.92
C SER A 27 -0.92 -19.71 -14.23
N THR A 28 0.07 -18.80 -14.22
CA THR A 28 0.85 -18.46 -15.41
C THR A 28 1.70 -19.64 -15.89
N THR A 29 2.33 -20.38 -14.97
CA THR A 29 3.11 -21.57 -15.33
C THR A 29 2.21 -22.66 -15.93
N LEU A 30 1.02 -22.87 -15.36
CA LEU A 30 0.02 -23.79 -15.91
C LEU A 30 -0.39 -23.40 -17.34
N PHE A 31 -0.61 -22.11 -17.57
CA PHE A 31 -0.94 -21.60 -18.91
C PHE A 31 0.19 -21.87 -19.92
N PHE A 32 1.46 -21.68 -19.52
CA PHE A 32 2.60 -21.98 -20.38
C PHE A 32 2.78 -23.49 -20.64
N VAL A 33 2.51 -24.35 -19.67
CA VAL A 33 2.68 -25.80 -19.81
C VAL A 33 1.55 -26.42 -20.64
N PHE A 34 0.30 -26.04 -20.40
CA PHE A 34 -0.86 -26.69 -21.03
C PHE A 34 -1.39 -25.95 -22.26
N THR A 35 -1.45 -24.62 -22.24
CA THR A 35 -2.09 -23.84 -23.31
C THR A 35 -1.10 -23.41 -24.38
N CYS A 36 0.11 -22.99 -24.01
CA CYS A 36 1.10 -22.49 -24.99
C CYS A 36 1.58 -23.53 -26.03
N PRO A 37 1.73 -24.84 -25.75
CA PRO A 37 2.17 -25.80 -26.79
C PRO A 37 1.17 -25.89 -27.95
N TRP A 38 -0.12 -25.79 -27.64
CA TRP A 38 -1.18 -25.75 -28.64
C TRP A 38 -1.20 -24.41 -29.37
N LEU A 39 -1.14 -23.31 -28.62
CA LEU A 39 -1.20 -21.94 -29.16
C LEU A 39 -0.02 -21.62 -30.11
N THR A 40 1.17 -22.15 -29.79
CA THR A 40 2.38 -22.00 -30.60
C THR A 40 2.28 -22.73 -31.93
N LYS A 41 1.63 -23.90 -31.95
CA LYS A 41 1.49 -24.74 -33.14
C LYS A 41 0.37 -24.26 -34.08
N VAL A 42 -0.71 -23.72 -33.53
CA VAL A 42 -1.93 -23.40 -34.31
C VAL A 42 -1.99 -21.94 -34.74
N ILE A 43 -1.54 -21.01 -33.89
CA ILE A 43 -1.74 -19.57 -34.13
C ILE A 43 -0.42 -18.90 -34.51
N SER A 44 0.50 -18.79 -33.55
CA SER A 44 1.81 -18.16 -33.78
C SER A 44 2.69 -18.26 -32.53
N PRO A 45 4.01 -18.47 -32.68
CA PRO A 45 4.97 -18.41 -31.57
C PRO A 45 5.11 -17.02 -30.94
N ALA A 46 4.55 -15.97 -31.55
CA ALA A 46 4.57 -14.63 -30.97
C ALA A 46 3.68 -14.52 -29.71
N VAL A 47 2.59 -15.28 -29.62
CA VAL A 47 1.60 -15.13 -28.53
C VAL A 47 2.18 -15.50 -27.15
N PRO A 48 2.89 -16.62 -26.98
CA PRO A 48 3.59 -16.93 -25.73
C PRO A 48 4.65 -15.88 -25.36
N LEU A 49 5.31 -15.27 -26.35
CA LEU A 49 6.35 -14.27 -26.14
C LEU A 49 5.77 -12.99 -25.51
N TYR A 50 4.66 -12.49 -26.04
CA TYR A 50 3.94 -11.34 -25.46
C TYR A 50 3.42 -11.65 -24.06
N ASN A 51 2.86 -12.85 -23.86
CA ASN A 51 2.35 -13.25 -22.55
C ASN A 51 3.48 -13.34 -21.51
N GLY A 52 4.67 -13.78 -21.92
CA GLY A 52 5.86 -13.80 -21.08
C GLY A 52 6.34 -12.40 -20.71
N LEU A 53 6.38 -11.47 -21.67
CA LEU A 53 6.74 -10.08 -21.43
C LEU A 53 5.77 -9.39 -20.44
N VAL A 54 4.47 -9.57 -20.65
CA VAL A 54 3.43 -9.02 -19.75
C VAL A 54 3.55 -9.65 -18.36
N PHE A 55 3.74 -10.97 -18.28
CA PHE A 55 3.94 -11.67 -17.00
C PHE A 55 5.15 -11.13 -16.23
N LEU A 56 6.28 -10.94 -16.90
CA LEU A 56 7.48 -10.35 -16.26
C LEU A 56 7.21 -8.94 -15.75
N PHE A 57 6.48 -8.12 -16.51
CA PHE A 57 6.09 -6.78 -16.07
C PHE A 57 5.18 -6.82 -14.83
N VAL A 58 4.21 -7.73 -14.79
CA VAL A 58 3.34 -7.91 -13.63
C VAL A 58 4.13 -8.44 -12.43
N LEU A 59 5.05 -9.40 -12.62
CA LEU A 59 5.90 -9.95 -11.57
C LEU A 59 6.80 -8.85 -10.95
N ALA A 60 7.38 -7.98 -11.78
CA ALA A 60 8.20 -6.86 -11.33
C ALA A 60 7.37 -5.88 -10.50
N ASN A 61 6.19 -5.47 -10.98
CA ASN A 61 5.29 -4.59 -10.24
C ASN A 61 4.77 -5.23 -8.94
N PHE A 62 4.45 -6.52 -8.97
CA PHE A 62 4.03 -7.27 -7.79
C PHE A 62 5.13 -7.31 -6.74
N SER A 63 6.38 -7.56 -7.16
CA SER A 63 7.54 -7.59 -6.26
C SER A 63 7.80 -6.20 -5.66
N MET A 64 7.76 -5.15 -6.49
CA MET A 64 7.89 -3.78 -6.03
C MET A 64 6.81 -3.43 -5.00
N ALA A 65 5.53 -3.67 -5.31
CA ALA A 65 4.42 -3.41 -4.40
C ALA A 65 4.49 -4.25 -3.10
N THR A 66 5.02 -5.48 -3.17
CA THR A 66 5.13 -6.39 -2.02
C THR A 66 6.24 -5.98 -1.05
N PHE A 67 7.36 -5.47 -1.57
CA PHE A 67 8.55 -5.14 -0.77
C PHE A 67 8.70 -3.66 -0.43
N MET A 68 7.92 -2.78 -1.05
CA MET A 68 7.91 -1.36 -0.66
C MET A 68 7.25 -1.19 0.71
N ASP A 69 7.96 -0.50 1.60
CA ASP A 69 7.43 -0.13 2.92
C ASP A 69 6.23 0.80 2.70
N PRO A 70 5.04 0.50 3.25
CA PRO A 70 3.83 1.30 3.04
C PRO A 70 3.92 2.77 3.49
N GLY A 71 5.03 3.19 4.09
CA GLY A 71 5.21 4.55 4.59
C GLY A 71 4.36 4.74 5.84
N ILE A 72 5.02 4.81 6.99
CA ILE A 72 4.33 5.18 8.23
C ILE A 72 4.16 6.69 8.19
N TYR A 73 2.93 7.16 7.94
CA TYR A 73 2.63 8.55 8.20
C TYR A 73 2.71 8.76 9.72
N PRO A 74 3.59 9.65 10.21
CA PRO A 74 3.61 10.01 11.62
C PRO A 74 2.20 10.42 12.02
N ARG A 75 1.65 9.79 13.05
CA ARG A 75 0.37 10.21 13.60
C ARG A 75 0.59 11.62 14.14
N ALA A 76 -0.21 12.59 13.70
CA ALA A 76 -0.17 13.94 14.24
C ALA A 76 -0.29 13.84 15.77
N ASP A 77 0.61 14.53 16.49
CA ASP A 77 0.48 14.68 17.94
C ASP A 77 -0.86 15.39 18.21
N GLU A 78 -1.57 15.00 19.27
CA GLU A 78 -2.85 15.64 19.66
C GLU A 78 -2.71 17.14 20.00
N ASP A 79 -1.48 17.65 19.96
CA ASP A 79 -1.12 19.04 20.17
C ASP A 79 -1.11 19.87 18.86
N GLU A 80 -1.07 19.26 17.66
CA GLU A 80 -1.15 20.03 16.39
C GLU A 80 -2.54 20.63 16.14
N ASP A 81 -3.60 20.05 16.71
CA ASP A 81 -4.97 20.60 16.63
C ASP A 81 -5.22 21.71 17.67
N LYS A 82 -4.36 21.87 18.68
CA LYS A 82 -4.56 22.83 19.78
C LYS A 82 -4.04 24.23 19.50
N ASP A 83 -3.04 24.36 18.63
CA ASP A 83 -2.46 25.66 18.30
C ASP A 83 -3.25 26.42 17.23
N ASP A 84 -4.06 25.73 16.42
CA ASP A 84 -4.92 26.37 15.41
C ASP A 84 -6.29 26.79 15.97
N ASP A 85 -6.84 26.06 16.95
CA ASP A 85 -8.14 26.38 17.58
C ASP A 85 -8.05 27.62 18.50
N PHE A 86 -6.83 28.00 18.92
CA PHE A 86 -6.58 29.17 19.78
C PHE A 86 -6.26 30.46 19.01
N ARG A 87 -6.05 30.39 17.68
CA ARG A 87 -5.64 31.56 16.87
C ARG A 87 -6.80 32.38 16.34
N ALA A 88 -8.03 31.89 16.43
CA ALA A 88 -9.23 32.68 16.19
C ALA A 88 -9.90 32.98 17.55
N PRO A 89 -10.03 34.25 17.95
CA PRO A 89 -10.84 34.56 19.12
C PRO A 89 -12.29 34.22 18.78
N LEU A 90 -12.76 33.05 19.24
CA LEU A 90 -14.16 32.61 19.07
C LEU A 90 -15.13 33.49 19.87
N TYR A 91 -14.60 34.31 20.80
CA TYR A 91 -15.36 35.38 21.44
C TYR A 91 -14.53 36.65 21.56
N LYS A 92 -14.95 37.74 20.90
CA LYS A 92 -14.38 39.07 21.07
C LYS A 92 -15.31 39.88 21.96
N ASN A 93 -14.80 40.36 23.09
CA ASN A 93 -15.54 41.31 23.91
C ASN A 93 -15.70 42.61 23.12
N VAL A 94 -16.93 42.92 22.73
CA VAL A 94 -17.27 44.19 22.08
C VAL A 94 -18.03 45.04 23.09
N GLU A 95 -17.52 46.23 23.35
CA GLU A 95 -18.15 47.19 24.26
C GLU A 95 -19.20 48.00 23.50
N ILE A 96 -20.47 47.88 23.92
CA ILE A 96 -21.57 48.66 23.35
C ILE A 96 -22.17 49.50 24.46
N LYS A 97 -21.97 50.83 24.39
CA LYS A 97 -22.50 51.81 25.34
C LYS A 97 -22.12 51.54 26.81
N GLY A 98 -20.88 51.13 27.07
CA GLY A 98 -20.34 50.97 28.44
C GLY A 98 -20.63 49.62 29.11
N ILE A 99 -21.22 48.66 28.38
CA ILE A 99 -21.45 47.29 28.86
C ILE A 99 -20.64 46.33 28.00
N GLN A 100 -19.85 45.46 28.64
CA GLN A 100 -19.04 44.45 27.96
C GLN A 100 -19.88 43.20 27.68
N VAL A 101 -20.03 42.85 26.41
CA VAL A 101 -20.74 41.64 25.98
C VAL A 101 -19.73 40.68 25.34
N ARG A 102 -19.75 39.43 25.81
CA ARG A 102 -18.96 38.32 25.25
C ARG A 102 -19.68 37.81 24.01
N MET A 103 -19.23 38.19 22.81
CA MET A 103 -19.76 37.74 21.51
C MET A 103 -18.78 36.83 20.83
#